data_AF-A0A6A3B1S4-F1
#
_entry.id   AF-A0A6A3B1S4-F1
#
_cell.length_a   1.000
_cell.length_b   1.000
_cell.length_c   1.000
_cell.angle_alpha   90.00
_cell.angle_beta   90.00
_cell.angle_gamma   90.00
#
_symmetry.space_group_name_H-M   'P 1'
#
loop_
_entity.id
_entity.type
_entity.pdbx_description
1 polymer ?
#
loop_
_entity_poly.entity_id
_entity_poly.type
_entity_poly.pdbx_seq_one_letter_code
_entity_poly.pdbx_strand_id
1 'polypeptide(L)' 'MMLALSSKNKLGFINGSIQAPDSSMVNQFNAWTRANNLVNSWLLNSVSKDIAASLLYHTTAVEMWKDLVDRFQQSNEP' A
#
# COMPACT_ATOMS: atom_id res chain seq x y z
N MET A 1 -1.22 -3.86 -10.94
CA MET A 1 -1.16 -3.04 -9.72
C MET A 1 -0.80 -1.58 -9.99
N MET A 2 0.44 -1.29 -10.43
CA MET A 2 0.97 0.09 -10.56
C MET A 2 0.13 0.99 -11.47
N LEU A 3 -0.23 0.53 -12.68
CA LEU A 3 -1.03 1.29 -13.64
C LEU A 3 -2.40 1.69 -13.06
N ALA A 4 -3.08 0.77 -12.37
CA ALA A 4 -4.40 1.00 -11.81
C ALA A 4 -4.38 1.96 -10.60
N LEU A 5 -3.28 2.01 -9.85
CA LEU A 5 -3.08 3.00 -8.78
C LEU A 5 -2.68 4.36 -9.35
N SER A 6 -1.86 4.38 -10.41
CA SER A 6 -1.44 5.62 -11.08
C SER A 6 -2.62 6.37 -11.70
N SER A 7 -3.56 5.65 -12.36
CA SER A 7 -4.75 6.26 -12.96
C SER A 7 -5.71 6.89 -11.94
N LYS A 8 -5.54 6.57 -10.65
CA LYS A 8 -6.34 7.10 -9.54
C LYS A 8 -5.56 8.07 -8.64
N ASN A 9 -4.34 8.48 -9.03
CA ASN A 9 -3.45 9.30 -8.21
C ASN A 9 -3.13 8.69 -6.82
N LYS A 10 -3.10 7.36 -6.73
CA LYS A 10 -2.86 6.62 -5.48
C LYS A 10 -1.48 5.98 -5.41
N LEU A 11 -0.65 6.14 -6.44
CA LEU A 11 0.69 5.56 -6.48
C LEU A 11 1.56 6.02 -5.31
N GLY A 12 1.34 7.26 -4.84
CA GLY A 12 2.02 7.83 -3.70
C GLY A 12 1.87 7.05 -2.38
N PHE A 13 0.78 6.28 -2.23
CA PHE A 13 0.53 5.47 -1.02
C PHE A 13 1.39 4.21 -0.95
N ILE A 14 1.87 3.69 -2.08
CA ILE A 14 2.71 2.48 -2.11
C ILE A 14 4.20 2.78 -2.24
N ASN A 15 4.57 3.91 -2.87
CA ASN A 15 5.98 4.33 -2.95
C ASN A 15 6.40 5.26 -1.79
N GLY A 16 5.46 5.67 -0.94
CA GLY A 16 5.71 6.53 0.23
C GLY A 16 5.80 8.03 -0.06
N SER A 17 5.54 8.48 -1.29
CA SER A 17 5.55 9.91 -1.62
C SER A 17 4.34 10.67 -1.06
N ILE A 18 3.26 9.98 -0.70
CA ILE A 18 2.13 10.54 0.07
C ILE A 18 2.26 10.07 1.51
N GLN A 19 2.84 10.93 2.35
CA GLN A 19 3.03 10.65 3.77
C GLN A 19 1.74 10.85 4.55
N ALA A 20 1.62 10.13 5.68
CA ALA A 20 0.54 10.35 6.61
C ALA A 20 0.63 11.79 7.17
N PRO A 21 -0.47 12.56 7.14
CA PRO A 21 -0.54 13.85 7.81
C PRO A 21 -0.37 13.68 9.32
N ASP A 22 -0.10 14.79 10.01
CA ASP A 22 -0.13 14.82 11.46
C ASP A 22 -1.54 14.46 11.98
N SER A 23 -1.62 13.69 13.07
CA SER A 23 -2.89 13.24 13.63
C SER A 23 -3.75 14.37 14.20
N SER A 24 -3.14 15.52 14.53
CA SER A 24 -3.86 16.75 14.90
C SER A 24 -4.63 17.35 13.73
N MET A 25 -4.24 17.06 12.48
CA MET A 25 -4.92 17.50 11.27
C MET A 25 -6.07 16.55 10.90
N VAL A 26 -7.04 16.43 11.81
CA VAL A 26 -8.09 15.38 11.81
C VAL A 26 -8.72 15.12 10.43
N ASN A 27 -9.10 16.16 9.69
CA ASN A 27 -9.75 16.00 8.39
C ASN A 27 -8.83 15.38 7.34
N GLN A 28 -7.58 15.82 7.28
CA GLN A 28 -6.58 15.33 6.33
C GLN A 28 -6.13 13.93 6.71
N PHE A 29 -5.90 13.69 8.00
CA PHE A 29 -5.58 12.37 8.54
C PHE A 29 -6.68 11.35 8.22
N ASN A 30 -7.96 11.71 8.41
CA ASN A 30 -9.09 10.84 8.07
C ASN A 30 -9.20 10.58 6.56
N ALA A 31 -9.01 11.61 5.73
CA ALA A 31 -9.03 11.45 4.28
C ALA A 31 -7.89 10.54 3.79
N TRP A 32 -6.68 10.73 4.34
CA TRP A 32 -5.53 9.88 4.08
C TRP A 32 -5.79 8.43 4.52
N THR A 33 -6.32 8.22 5.73
CA THR A 33 -6.63 6.89 6.27
C THR A 33 -7.61 6.12 5.37
N ARG A 34 -8.69 6.78 4.92
CA ARG A 34 -9.66 6.16 3.98
C ARG A 34 -9.01 5.80 2.66
N ALA A 35 -8.16 6.67 2.12
CA ALA A 35 -7.46 6.43 0.87
C ALA A 35 -6.43 5.28 1.00
N ASN A 36 -5.68 5.23 2.10
CA ASN A 36 -4.74 4.16 2.43
C ASN A 36 -5.47 2.82 2.58
N ASN A 37 -6.59 2.78 3.31
CA ASN A 37 -7.38 1.56 3.49
C ASN A 37 -7.93 1.01 2.17
N LEU A 38 -8.33 1.89 1.24
CA LEU A 38 -8.75 1.46 -0.10
C LEU A 38 -7.60 0.78 -0.86
N VAL A 39 -6.38 1.32 -0.74
CA VAL A 39 -5.19 0.71 -1.35
C VAL A 39 -4.85 -0.61 -0.66
N ASN A 40 -4.92 -0.70 0.67
CA ASN A 40 -4.76 -1.97 1.41
C ASN A 40 -5.74 -3.04 0.91
N SER A 41 -7.04 -2.72 0.82
CA SER A 41 -8.02 -3.65 0.29
C SER A 41 -7.70 -4.08 -1.15
N TRP A 42 -7.21 -3.18 -1.99
CA TRP A 42 -6.78 -3.51 -3.34
C TRP A 42 -5.58 -4.45 -3.36
N LEU A 43 -4.56 -4.19 -2.52
CA LEU A 43 -3.38 -5.06 -2.37
C LEU A 43 -3.80 -6.47 -1.94
N LEU A 44 -4.57 -6.58 -0.86
CA LEU A 44 -5.04 -7.85 -0.30
C LEU A 44 -5.87 -8.67 -1.30
N ASN A 45 -6.71 -8.01 -2.11
CA ASN A 45 -7.52 -8.67 -3.14
C ASN A 45 -6.73 -8.98 -4.42
N SER A 46 -5.53 -8.44 -4.60
CA SER A 46 -4.71 -8.64 -5.80
C SER A 46 -3.67 -9.76 -5.65
N VAL A 47 -3.56 -10.36 -4.47
CA VAL A 47 -2.59 -11.43 -4.15
C VAL A 47 -3.32 -12.72 -3.75
N SER A 48 -2.60 -13.84 -3.70
CA SER A 48 -3.17 -15.09 -3.18
C SER A 48 -3.49 -14.97 -1.68
N LYS A 49 -4.42 -15.81 -1.19
CA LYS A 49 -4.85 -15.77 0.21
C LYS A 49 -3.71 -15.99 1.20
N ASP A 50 -2.76 -16.86 0.87
CA ASP A 50 -1.59 -17.14 1.70
C ASP A 50 -0.69 -15.90 1.85
N ILE A 51 -0.50 -15.15 0.75
CA ILE A 51 0.26 -13.89 0.78
C ILE A 51 -0.53 -12.83 1.54
N ALA A 52 -1.83 -12.69 1.27
CA ALA A 52 -2.71 -11.72 1.92
C ALA A 52 -2.71 -11.86 3.45
N ALA A 53 -2.71 -13.08 3.97
CA ALA A 53 -2.66 -13.34 5.41
C ALA A 53 -1.41 -12.72 6.07
N SER A 54 -0.26 -12.80 5.39
CA SER A 54 0.98 -12.19 5.89
C SER A 54 1.00 -10.66 5.82
N LEU A 55 0.18 -10.06 4.96
CA LEU A 55 0.09 -8.60 4.83
C LEU A 55 -0.79 -7.96 5.91
N LEU A 56 -1.67 -8.72 6.56
CA LEU A 56 -2.58 -8.21 7.60
C LEU A 56 -1.85 -7.62 8.82
N TYR A 57 -0.56 -7.92 9.00
CA TYR A 57 0.27 -7.36 10.06
C TYR A 57 0.75 -5.93 9.77
N HIS A 58 0.56 -5.44 8.55
CA HIS A 58 0.96 -4.09 8.14
C HIS A 58 -0.23 -3.13 8.19
N THR A 59 0.02 -1.90 8.66
CA THR A 59 -1.03 -0.89 8.84
C THR A 59 -1.19 -0.04 7.59
N THR A 60 -0.10 0.17 6.85
CA THR A 60 -0.07 1.07 5.69
C THR A 60 0.18 0.34 4.37
N ALA A 61 -0.32 0.93 3.28
CA ALA A 61 -0.14 0.36 1.95
C ALA A 61 1.34 0.33 1.53
N VAL A 62 2.14 1.30 2.00
CA VAL A 62 3.59 1.33 1.75
C VAL A 62 4.31 0.19 2.45
N GLU A 63 3.92 -0.19 3.67
CA GLU A 63 4.49 -1.34 4.38
C GLU A 63 4.12 -2.65 3.68
N MET A 64 2.84 -2.85 3.34
CA MET A 64 2.40 -4.03 2.59
C MET A 64 3.12 -4.15 1.25
N TRP A 65 3.29 -3.03 0.54
CA TRP A 65 3.99 -3.02 -0.75
C TRP A 65 5.47 -3.34 -0.60
N LYS A 66 6.15 -2.77 0.40
CA LYS A 66 7.56 -3.10 0.69
C LYS A 66 7.76 -4.58 1.01
N ASP A 67 6.90 -5.15 1.85
CA ASP A 67 6.97 -6.58 2.18
C ASP A 67 6.78 -7.47 0.94
N LEU A 68 5.84 -7.13 0.07
CA LEU A 68 5.66 -7.82 -1.21
C LEU A 68 6.89 -7.73 -2.11
N VAL A 69 7.48 -6.54 -2.21
CA VAL A 69 8.68 -6.30 -3.01
C VAL A 69 9.86 -7.08 -2.44
N ASP A 70 10.13 -6.97 -1.16
CA ASP A 70 11.27 -7.64 -0.51
C ASP A 70 11.19 -9.17 -0.63
N ARG A 71 9.98 -9.74 -0.58
CA ARG A 71 9.77 -11.20 -0.66
C ARG A 71 9.72 -11.77 -2.06
N PHE A 72 9.20 -11.01 -3.03
CA PHE A 72 8.83 -11.55 -4.35
C PHE A 72 9.40 -10.76 -5.53
N GLN A 73 10.12 -9.66 -5.30
CA GLN A 73 10.88 -9.03 -6.37
C GLN A 73 11.94 -10.02 -6.82
N GLN A 74 11.73 -10.61 -7.99
CA GLN A 74 12.76 -11.36 -8.68
C GLN A 74 13.90 -10.38 -8.97
N SER A 75 14.96 -10.48 -8.17
CA SER A 75 16.26 -10.01 -8.62
C SER A 75 16.59 -10.90 -9.80
N ASN A 76 16.61 -10.33 -11.00
CA ASN A 76 17.24 -10.98 -12.15
C ASN A 76 18.74 -11.06 -11.81
N GLU A 77 19.13 -12.05 -11.00
CA GLU A 77 20.51 -12.42 -10.87
C GLU A 77 20.97 -13.01 -12.22
N PRO A 78 22.13 -12.56 -12.74
CA PRO A 78 22.63 -12.98 -14.04
C PRO A 78 23.09 -14.45 -14.07
#